data_AF-A0A6M9PTT7-F1
#
_entry.id   AF-A0A6M9PTT7-F1
#
_cell.length_a   1.000
_cell.length_b   1.000
_cell.length_c   1.000
_cell.angle_alpha   90.00
_cell.angle_beta   90.00
_cell.angle_gamma   90.00
#
_symmetry.space_group_name_H-M   'P 1'
#
loop_
_entity.id
_entity.type
_entity.pdbx_description
1 polymer ?
#
loop_
_entity_poly.entity_id
_entity_poly.type
_entity_poly.pdbx_seq_one_letter_code
_entity_poly.pdbx_strand_id
1 'polypeptide(L)'
;MHLLNRFSDPTKEPEALLEMKRMHRILGRESKQAFGISQDILSQLLASLDHSLRDLCDAALLQLAYDSLGRRSELVSLQITDLQQLTQGGKTRHTILLRKSKVDQDAKGRWITLRPGTVDAVKRWTTAAKIDKGLILRGVDRKGDISDFLCCGQINRIFKRIASQAKIDPVLIKRISGHSLRIGAAQDLLVSGASMPMIMSRGRWTKTDTVMRYLEQYGGRDL
;
A
#
# COMPACT_ATOMS: atom_id res chain seq x y z
N MET A 1 27.97 -0.62 -9.88
CA MET A 1 29.28 -1.09 -10.39
C MET A 1 30.39 -0.07 -10.14
N HIS A 2 30.23 1.24 -10.36
CA HIS A 2 31.31 2.24 -10.13
C HIS A 2 31.81 2.33 -8.67
N LEU A 3 30.93 2.57 -7.69
CA LEU A 3 31.34 2.72 -6.28
C LEU A 3 31.92 1.44 -5.66
N LEU A 4 31.41 0.27 -6.06
CA LEU A 4 31.93 -1.04 -5.64
C LEU A 4 33.33 -1.31 -6.21
N ASN A 5 33.65 -0.72 -7.36
CA ASN A 5 34.95 -0.80 -8.01
C ASN A 5 35.84 0.43 -7.68
N ARG A 6 35.50 1.22 -6.66
CA ARG A 6 36.21 2.44 -6.21
C ARG A 6 36.39 3.53 -7.28
N PHE A 7 35.56 3.53 -8.32
CA PHE A 7 35.50 4.66 -9.27
C PHE A 7 34.57 5.76 -8.76
N SER A 8 34.85 7.00 -9.18
CA SER A 8 33.95 8.14 -8.98
C SER A 8 32.57 7.84 -9.52
N ASP A 9 31.54 8.29 -8.81
CA ASP A 9 30.14 8.11 -9.20
C ASP A 9 29.80 9.09 -10.33
N PRO A 10 29.63 8.62 -11.59
CA PRO A 10 29.42 9.51 -12.73
C PRO A 10 28.10 10.29 -12.63
N THR A 11 27.17 9.87 -11.78
CA THR A 11 25.91 10.59 -11.54
C THR A 11 26.08 11.84 -10.66
N LYS A 12 27.26 12.02 -10.07
CA LYS A 12 27.61 13.17 -9.22
C LYS A 12 28.53 14.18 -9.92
N GLU A 13 28.94 13.91 -11.16
CA GLU A 13 29.72 14.85 -11.95
C GLU A 13 28.93 16.15 -12.19
N PRO A 14 29.59 17.33 -12.18
CA PRO A 14 28.92 18.61 -12.34
C PRO A 14 28.03 18.68 -13.59
N GLU A 15 28.49 18.10 -14.70
CA GLU A 15 27.75 18.06 -15.97
C GLU A 15 26.44 17.27 -15.85
N ALA A 16 26.48 16.06 -15.27
CA ALA A 16 25.30 15.24 -15.04
C ALA A 16 24.30 15.93 -14.09
N LEU A 17 24.80 16.59 -13.04
CA LEU A 17 23.97 17.35 -12.10
C LEU A 17 23.35 18.60 -12.75
N LEU A 18 24.09 19.30 -13.61
CA LEU A 18 23.61 20.47 -14.34
C LEU A 18 22.55 20.08 -15.36
N GLU A 19 22.74 18.99 -16.09
CA GLU A 19 21.74 18.48 -17.04
C GLU A 19 20.49 17.97 -16.33
N MET A 20 20.63 17.26 -15.21
CA MET A 20 19.47 16.92 -14.37
C MET A 20 18.75 18.16 -13.84
N LYS A 21 19.45 19.23 -13.44
CA LYS A 21 18.83 20.50 -13.03
C LYS A 21 18.13 21.21 -14.20
N ARG A 22 18.72 21.18 -15.40
CA ARG A 22 18.13 21.72 -16.63
C ARG A 22 16.84 20.97 -16.98
N MET A 23 16.87 19.64 -17.00
CA MET A 23 15.69 18.79 -17.18
C MET A 23 14.60 19.11 -16.15
N HIS A 24 14.95 19.24 -14.88
CA HIS A 24 14.00 19.59 -13.82
C HIS A 24 13.39 20.99 -13.96
N ARG A 25 14.10 21.97 -14.55
CA ARG A 25 13.57 23.30 -14.83
C ARG A 25 12.59 23.29 -16.01
N ILE A 26 12.88 22.47 -17.03
CA ILE A 26 12.05 22.36 -18.23
C ILE A 26 10.80 21.52 -17.96
N LEU A 27 10.94 20.37 -17.29
CA LEU A 27 9.87 19.41 -17.06
C LEU A 27 9.13 19.63 -15.73
N GLY A 28 9.66 20.47 -14.86
CA GLY A 28 9.23 20.60 -13.47
C GLY A 28 9.70 19.44 -12.58
N ARG A 29 9.61 19.61 -11.26
CA ARG A 29 9.84 18.55 -10.26
C ARG A 29 8.56 18.04 -9.60
N GLU A 30 7.42 18.59 -9.99
CA GLU A 30 6.15 18.27 -9.38
C GLU A 30 5.72 16.85 -9.80
N SER A 31 5.97 15.87 -8.94
CA SER A 31 5.38 14.55 -9.14
C SER A 31 3.89 14.66 -8.85
N LYS A 32 3.03 14.43 -9.85
CA LYS A 32 1.58 14.36 -9.64
C LYS A 32 1.29 13.28 -8.60
N GLN A 33 0.93 13.70 -7.40
CA GLN A 33 0.68 12.80 -6.29
C GLN A 33 -0.51 11.89 -6.60
N ALA A 34 -0.37 10.63 -6.19
CA ALA A 34 -1.40 9.64 -6.38
C ALA A 34 -2.66 10.00 -5.58
N PHE A 35 -3.82 9.71 -6.14
CA PHE A 35 -5.10 9.91 -5.48
C PHE A 35 -5.21 8.98 -4.27
N GLY A 36 -5.56 9.54 -3.10
CA GLY A 36 -5.76 8.79 -1.86
C GLY A 36 -7.11 8.06 -1.88
N ILE A 37 -7.09 6.76 -1.61
CA ILE A 37 -8.31 5.95 -1.42
C ILE A 37 -8.63 5.96 0.07
N SER A 38 -9.52 6.86 0.48
CA SER A 38 -10.02 6.98 1.86
C SER A 38 -10.94 5.81 2.24
N GLN A 39 -11.34 5.73 3.50
CA GLN A 39 -12.25 4.72 4.02
C GLN A 39 -13.56 4.63 3.23
N ASP A 40 -14.15 5.76 2.83
CA ASP A 40 -15.41 5.78 2.08
C ASP A 40 -15.22 5.18 0.68
N ILE A 41 -14.13 5.58 0.00
CA ILE A 41 -13.79 5.04 -1.32
C ILE A 41 -13.46 3.56 -1.20
N LEU A 42 -12.67 3.15 -0.19
CA LEU A 42 -12.39 1.74 0.09
C LEU A 42 -13.69 0.95 0.27
N SER A 43 -14.67 1.48 1.00
CA SER A 43 -15.96 0.83 1.20
C SER A 43 -16.72 0.69 -0.12
N GLN A 44 -16.70 1.73 -0.97
CA GLN A 44 -17.26 1.68 -2.32
C GLN A 44 -16.56 0.64 -3.21
N LEU A 45 -15.22 0.54 -3.15
CA LEU A 45 -14.46 -0.47 -3.88
C LEU A 45 -14.85 -1.88 -3.43
N LEU A 46 -14.89 -2.14 -2.13
CA LEU A 46 -15.24 -3.44 -1.58
C LEU A 46 -16.68 -3.85 -1.93
N ALA A 47 -17.62 -2.91 -1.94
CA ALA A 47 -19.01 -3.15 -2.31
C ALA A 47 -19.19 -3.49 -3.81
N SER A 48 -18.21 -3.18 -4.66
CA SER A 48 -18.26 -3.50 -6.10
C SER A 48 -17.78 -4.90 -6.46
N LEU A 49 -17.21 -5.63 -5.50
CA LEU A 49 -16.63 -6.95 -5.70
C LEU A 49 -17.70 -8.05 -5.66
N ASP A 50 -17.60 -9.02 -6.57
CA ASP A 50 -18.63 -10.04 -6.84
C ASP A 50 -18.42 -11.38 -6.09
N HIS A 51 -17.49 -11.41 -5.13
CA HIS A 51 -17.09 -12.59 -4.36
C HIS A 51 -16.52 -13.76 -5.19
N SER A 52 -16.14 -13.54 -6.45
CA SER A 52 -15.32 -14.50 -7.20
C SER A 52 -13.98 -14.76 -6.49
N LEU A 53 -13.31 -15.86 -6.84
CA LEU A 53 -12.00 -16.21 -6.25
C LEU A 53 -10.98 -15.07 -6.37
N ARG A 54 -10.97 -14.37 -7.52
CA ARG A 54 -10.14 -13.19 -7.73
C ARG A 54 -10.54 -12.04 -6.79
N ASP A 55 -11.83 -11.77 -6.69
CA ASP A 55 -12.36 -10.67 -5.89
C ASP A 55 -12.17 -10.90 -4.39
N LEU A 56 -12.11 -12.15 -3.92
CA LEU A 56 -11.69 -12.49 -2.57
C LEU A 56 -10.22 -12.10 -2.31
N CYS A 57 -9.31 -12.40 -3.23
CA CYS A 57 -7.92 -11.96 -3.15
C CYS A 57 -7.80 -10.43 -3.18
N ASP A 58 -8.58 -9.78 -4.04
CA ASP A 58 -8.60 -8.32 -4.17
C ASP A 58 -9.10 -7.63 -2.90
N ALA A 59 -10.17 -8.16 -2.29
CA ALA A 59 -10.70 -7.66 -1.02
C ALA A 59 -9.64 -7.78 0.10
N ALA A 60 -8.96 -8.93 0.19
CA ALA A 60 -7.86 -9.13 1.14
C ALA A 60 -6.72 -8.13 0.88
N LEU A 61 -6.32 -7.92 -0.37
CA LEU A 61 -5.28 -6.95 -0.75
C LEU A 61 -5.66 -5.51 -0.36
N LEU A 62 -6.87 -5.06 -0.68
CA LEU A 62 -7.34 -3.70 -0.37
C LEU A 62 -7.34 -3.44 1.14
N GLN A 63 -7.91 -4.37 1.91
CA GLN A 63 -7.99 -4.28 3.36
C GLN A 63 -6.61 -4.32 4.02
N LEU A 64 -5.73 -5.25 3.61
CA LEU A 64 -4.35 -5.31 4.12
C LEU A 64 -3.57 -4.04 3.78
N ALA A 65 -3.71 -3.53 2.55
CA ALA A 65 -3.05 -2.30 2.13
C ALA A 65 -3.46 -1.09 2.98
N TYR A 66 -4.76 -0.99 3.27
CA TYR A 66 -5.31 0.08 4.10
C TYR A 66 -4.84 -0.02 5.56
N ASP A 67 -5.01 -1.18 6.21
CA ASP A 67 -4.70 -1.35 7.64
C ASP A 67 -3.22 -1.19 7.96
N SER A 68 -2.38 -1.75 7.08
CA SER A 68 -0.93 -1.80 7.29
C SER A 68 -0.21 -0.55 6.81
N LEU A 69 -0.89 0.31 6.04
CA LEU A 69 -0.30 1.38 5.26
C LEU A 69 0.89 0.82 4.44
N GLY A 70 0.80 -0.43 3.97
CA GLY A 70 1.91 -1.20 3.42
C GLY A 70 2.39 -0.67 2.07
N ARG A 71 3.69 -0.77 1.80
CA ARG A 71 4.22 -0.62 0.45
C ARG A 71 3.91 -1.85 -0.37
N ARG A 72 3.80 -1.72 -1.69
CA ARG A 72 3.55 -2.85 -2.62
C ARG A 72 4.42 -4.08 -2.35
N SER A 73 5.73 -3.88 -2.16
CA SER A 73 6.68 -4.96 -1.88
C SER A 73 6.46 -5.61 -0.52
N GLU A 74 6.02 -4.84 0.48
CA GLU A 74 5.68 -5.36 1.81
C GLU A 74 4.44 -6.25 1.69
N LEU A 75 3.40 -5.77 0.99
CA LEU A 75 2.12 -6.48 0.83
C LEU A 75 2.30 -7.84 0.15
N VAL A 76 3.02 -7.90 -0.98
CA VAL A 76 3.22 -9.18 -1.68
C VAL A 76 4.16 -10.14 -0.96
N SER A 77 4.88 -9.67 0.06
CA SER A 77 5.80 -10.50 0.85
C SER A 77 5.16 -11.06 2.13
N LEU A 78 3.90 -10.70 2.41
CA LEU A 78 3.16 -11.19 3.58
C LEU A 78 2.92 -12.70 3.46
N GLN A 79 3.16 -13.42 4.54
CA GLN A 79 2.94 -14.87 4.63
C GLN A 79 1.97 -15.22 5.75
N ILE A 80 1.39 -16.41 5.68
CA ILE A 80 0.48 -16.94 6.70
C ILE A 80 1.14 -16.91 8.10
N THR A 81 2.44 -17.19 8.18
CA THR A 81 3.22 -17.16 9.43
C THR A 81 3.35 -15.77 10.05
N ASP A 82 3.04 -14.69 9.30
CA ASP A 82 3.06 -13.32 9.82
C ASP A 82 1.79 -12.96 10.57
N LEU A 83 0.72 -13.77 10.44
CA LEU A 83 -0.54 -13.55 11.13
C LEU A 83 -0.46 -14.11 12.55
N GLN A 84 -0.81 -13.28 13.53
CA GLN A 84 -0.93 -13.68 14.92
C GLN A 84 -2.29 -13.28 15.47
N GLN A 85 -2.88 -14.19 16.24
CA GLN A 85 -4.05 -13.93 17.06
C GLN A 85 -3.61 -13.97 18.52
N LEU A 86 -3.82 -12.87 19.22
CA LEU A 86 -3.47 -12.70 20.63
C LEU A 86 -4.77 -12.50 21.41
N THR A 87 -5.05 -13.40 22.35
CA THR A 87 -6.21 -13.28 23.24
C THR A 87 -5.71 -12.94 24.64
N GLN A 88 -6.06 -11.75 25.15
CA GLN A 88 -5.68 -11.31 26.49
C GLN A 88 -6.88 -10.65 27.17
N GLY A 89 -7.22 -11.09 28.38
CA GLY A 89 -8.31 -10.51 29.16
C GLY A 89 -9.68 -10.53 28.45
N GLY A 90 -9.98 -11.60 27.72
CA GLY A 90 -11.22 -11.74 26.93
C GLY A 90 -11.26 -10.93 25.63
N LYS A 91 -10.24 -10.12 25.33
CA LYS A 91 -10.14 -9.37 24.07
C LYS A 91 -9.22 -10.10 23.10
N THR A 92 -9.70 -10.32 21.88
CA THR A 92 -8.92 -10.93 20.80
C THR A 92 -8.41 -9.84 19.86
N ARG A 93 -7.08 -9.76 19.69
CA ARG A 93 -6.41 -8.87 18.75
C ARG A 93 -5.77 -9.70 17.64
N HIS A 94 -6.00 -9.30 16.40
CA HIS A 94 -5.31 -9.88 15.26
C HIS A 94 -4.23 -8.91 14.80
N THR A 95 -3.04 -9.44 14.55
CA THR A 95 -1.89 -8.67 14.10
C THR A 95 -1.21 -9.33 12.93
N ILE A 96 -0.56 -8.53 12.09
CA ILE A 96 0.30 -8.99 11.01
C ILE A 96 1.69 -8.37 11.12
N LEU A 97 2.72 -9.18 10.90
CA LEU A 97 4.11 -8.71 10.87
C LEU A 97 4.50 -8.19 9.49
N LEU A 98 4.83 -6.91 9.40
CA LEU A 98 5.56 -6.37 8.26
C LEU A 98 7.05 -6.62 8.46
N ARG A 99 7.56 -7.70 7.84
CA ARG A 99 8.91 -8.24 8.11
C ARG A 99 10.07 -7.34 7.70
N LYS A 100 9.96 -6.54 6.63
CA LYS A 100 11.03 -5.62 6.20
C LYS A 100 10.54 -4.62 5.16
N SER A 101 11.13 -3.42 5.16
CA SER A 101 11.15 -2.53 4.00
C SER A 101 12.59 -2.23 3.62
N LYS A 102 12.86 -1.85 2.37
CA LYS A 102 14.19 -1.52 1.82
C LYS A 102 14.95 -0.40 2.57
N VAL A 103 14.30 0.27 3.54
CA VAL A 103 14.83 1.40 4.32
C VAL A 103 15.08 1.04 5.80
N ASP A 104 14.86 -0.22 6.19
CA ASP A 104 15.07 -0.68 7.57
C ASP A 104 16.47 -1.31 7.70
N GLN A 105 17.43 -0.53 8.21
CA GLN A 105 18.81 -0.97 8.44
C GLN A 105 18.94 -1.96 9.62
N ASP A 106 17.96 -1.98 10.55
CA ASP A 106 17.99 -2.81 11.77
C ASP A 106 17.05 -4.02 11.74
N ALA A 107 16.24 -4.17 10.68
CA ALA A 107 15.39 -5.34 10.40
C ALA A 107 14.43 -5.76 11.53
N LYS A 108 13.94 -4.83 12.37
CA LYS A 108 13.06 -5.16 13.51
C LYS A 108 11.65 -5.54 13.10
N GLY A 109 11.21 -5.17 11.88
CA GLY A 109 9.84 -5.36 11.43
C GLY A 109 8.83 -4.61 12.30
N ARG A 110 7.53 -4.66 11.94
CA ARG A 110 6.48 -4.04 12.77
C ARG A 110 5.19 -4.83 12.76
N TRP A 111 4.68 -5.11 13.95
CA TRP A 111 3.35 -5.67 14.16
C TRP A 111 2.29 -4.59 13.96
N ILE A 112 1.36 -4.87 13.05
CA ILE A 112 0.22 -4.01 12.73
C ILE A 112 -1.05 -4.70 13.21
N THR A 113 -1.92 -3.97 13.93
CA THR A 113 -3.27 -4.45 14.25
C THR A 113 -4.15 -4.46 13.01
N LEU A 114 -4.81 -5.59 12.76
CA LEU A 114 -5.82 -5.72 11.72
C LEU A 114 -7.21 -5.44 12.27
N ARG A 115 -8.04 -4.74 11.49
CA ARG A 115 -9.47 -4.58 11.74
C ARG A 115 -10.21 -5.90 11.49
N PRO A 116 -11.38 -6.12 12.12
CA PRO A 116 -12.17 -7.34 11.90
C PRO A 116 -12.45 -7.62 10.41
N GLY A 117 -12.78 -6.58 9.63
CA GLY A 117 -13.03 -6.73 8.19
C GLY A 117 -11.82 -7.21 7.38
N THR A 118 -10.61 -6.82 7.79
CA THR A 118 -9.37 -7.30 7.16
C THR A 118 -9.09 -8.76 7.51
N VAL A 119 -9.31 -9.12 8.77
CA VAL A 119 -9.17 -10.51 9.23
C VAL A 119 -10.12 -11.43 8.48
N ASP A 120 -11.39 -11.02 8.37
CA ASP A 120 -12.41 -11.78 7.65
C ASP A 120 -12.09 -11.89 6.15
N ALA A 121 -11.71 -10.79 5.48
CA ALA A 121 -11.32 -10.82 4.08
C ALA A 121 -10.12 -11.76 3.82
N VAL A 122 -9.08 -11.70 4.66
CA VAL A 122 -7.93 -12.61 4.56
C VAL A 122 -8.35 -14.05 4.79
N LYS A 123 -9.16 -14.33 5.82
CA LYS A 123 -9.66 -15.69 6.11
C LYS A 123 -10.49 -16.25 4.95
N ARG A 124 -11.42 -15.48 4.38
CA ARG A 124 -12.23 -15.91 3.24
C ARG A 124 -11.36 -16.24 2.04
N TRP A 125 -10.40 -15.38 1.74
CA TRP A 125 -9.44 -15.62 0.66
C TRP A 125 -8.61 -16.88 0.88
N THR A 126 -7.92 -17.01 2.02
CA THR A 126 -7.03 -18.15 2.27
C THR A 126 -7.79 -19.47 2.33
N THR A 127 -9.05 -19.45 2.80
CA THR A 127 -9.93 -20.62 2.83
C THR A 127 -10.34 -21.03 1.41
N ALA A 128 -10.85 -20.10 0.60
CA ALA A 128 -11.26 -20.37 -0.77
C ALA A 128 -10.08 -20.82 -1.66
N ALA A 129 -8.90 -20.22 -1.46
CA ALA A 129 -7.68 -20.56 -2.17
C ALA A 129 -6.91 -21.76 -1.61
N LYS A 130 -7.40 -22.37 -0.50
CA LYS A 130 -6.74 -23.48 0.20
C LYS A 130 -5.27 -23.20 0.54
N ILE A 131 -4.99 -21.99 1.02
CA ILE A 131 -3.66 -21.52 1.41
C ILE A 131 -3.47 -21.76 2.91
N ASP A 132 -2.67 -22.76 3.25
CA ASP A 132 -2.25 -23.11 4.61
C ASP A 132 -0.88 -22.54 4.98
N LYS A 133 0.01 -22.34 3.99
CA LYS A 133 1.38 -21.86 4.17
C LYS A 133 1.86 -20.94 3.05
N GLY A 134 2.97 -20.26 3.30
CA GLY A 134 3.63 -19.39 2.32
C GLY A 134 2.90 -18.05 2.15
N LEU A 135 3.00 -17.47 0.95
CA LEU A 135 2.50 -16.12 0.65
C LEU A 135 0.97 -16.06 0.73
N ILE A 136 0.46 -15.01 1.41
CA ILE A 136 -0.97 -14.75 1.53
C ILE A 136 -1.54 -14.33 0.19
N LEU A 137 -0.93 -13.34 -0.45
CA LEU A 137 -1.44 -12.75 -1.69
C LEU A 137 -0.85 -13.48 -2.90
N ARG A 138 -1.72 -14.02 -3.73
CA ARG A 138 -1.36 -14.80 -4.93
C ARG A 138 -2.18 -14.29 -6.12
N GLY A 139 -1.59 -14.26 -7.31
CA GLY A 139 -2.32 -13.87 -8.51
C GLY A 139 -3.36 -14.92 -8.91
N VAL A 140 -4.54 -14.47 -9.33
CA VAL A 140 -5.60 -15.33 -9.89
C VAL A 140 -5.81 -14.98 -11.36
N ASP A 141 -5.59 -15.95 -12.24
CA ASP A 141 -5.68 -15.75 -13.67
C ASP A 141 -7.15 -15.72 -14.16
N ARG A 142 -7.39 -15.66 -15.48
CA ARG A 142 -8.77 -15.61 -16.03
C ARG A 142 -9.51 -16.95 -15.96
N LYS A 143 -8.79 -18.07 -15.87
CA LYS A 143 -9.36 -19.42 -15.74
C LYS A 143 -9.70 -19.75 -14.29
N GLY A 144 -9.18 -18.97 -13.34
CA GLY A 144 -9.34 -19.19 -11.90
C GLY A 144 -8.14 -19.89 -11.27
N ASP A 145 -7.05 -20.09 -12.03
CA ASP A 145 -5.84 -20.71 -11.52
C ASP A 145 -5.09 -19.75 -10.60
N ILE A 146 -4.68 -20.28 -9.44
CA ILE A 146 -3.95 -19.54 -8.41
C ILE A 146 -2.46 -19.75 -8.62
N SER A 147 -1.72 -18.66 -8.86
CA SER A 147 -0.26 -18.65 -8.93
C SER A 147 0.39 -18.72 -7.55
N ASP A 148 1.71 -18.94 -7.47
CA ASP A 148 2.40 -19.00 -6.17
C ASP A 148 2.63 -17.63 -5.51
N PHE A 149 2.54 -16.54 -6.28
CA PHE A 149 2.85 -15.19 -5.81
C PHE A 149 2.03 -14.12 -6.54
N LEU A 150 1.84 -12.96 -5.90
CA LEU A 150 1.33 -11.76 -6.55
C LEU A 150 2.50 -10.81 -6.88
N CYS A 151 2.62 -10.37 -8.13
CA CYS A 151 3.68 -9.45 -8.51
C CYS A 151 3.35 -8.00 -8.10
N CYS A 152 4.34 -7.27 -7.56
CA CYS A 152 4.21 -5.85 -7.19
C CYS A 152 3.64 -4.98 -8.32
N GLY A 153 4.00 -5.27 -9.57
CA GLY A 153 3.53 -4.53 -10.75
C GLY A 153 2.03 -4.67 -11.00
N GLN A 154 1.41 -5.74 -10.50
CA GLN A 154 -0.02 -6.01 -10.68
C GLN A 154 -0.89 -5.14 -9.76
N ILE A 155 -0.40 -4.73 -8.58
CA ILE A 155 -1.19 -3.99 -7.59
C ILE A 155 -1.82 -2.72 -8.18
N ASN A 156 -1.06 -1.93 -8.95
CA ASN A 156 -1.60 -0.73 -9.58
C ASN A 156 -2.75 -1.05 -10.55
N ARG A 157 -2.62 -2.13 -11.32
CA ARG A 157 -3.63 -2.57 -12.29
C ARG A 157 -4.87 -3.09 -11.58
N ILE A 158 -4.68 -3.83 -10.49
CA ILE A 158 -5.75 -4.33 -9.63
C ILE A 158 -6.56 -3.16 -9.06
N PHE A 159 -5.92 -2.18 -8.43
CA PHE A 159 -6.61 -1.03 -7.86
C PHE A 159 -7.39 -0.24 -8.91
N LYS A 160 -6.81 -0.01 -10.10
CA LYS A 160 -7.50 0.69 -11.19
C LYS A 160 -8.68 -0.10 -11.76
N ARG A 161 -8.56 -1.43 -11.88
CA ARG A 161 -9.66 -2.29 -12.31
C ARG A 161 -10.83 -2.21 -11.34
N ILE A 162 -10.57 -2.40 -10.04
CA ILE A 162 -11.62 -2.38 -9.02
C ILE A 162 -12.27 -1.00 -8.96
N ALA A 163 -11.48 0.08 -9.04
CA ALA A 163 -12.02 1.44 -9.11
C ALA A 163 -12.91 1.67 -10.34
N SER A 164 -12.57 1.07 -11.49
CA SER A 164 -13.42 1.10 -12.68
C SER A 164 -14.72 0.31 -12.48
N GLN A 165 -14.67 -0.86 -11.82
CA GLN A 165 -15.86 -1.66 -11.49
C GLN A 165 -16.77 -0.90 -10.52
N ALA A 166 -16.18 -0.20 -9.55
CA ALA A 166 -16.86 0.65 -8.58
C ALA A 166 -17.38 1.99 -9.14
N LYS A 167 -17.22 2.24 -10.45
CA LYS A 167 -17.64 3.48 -11.14
C LYS A 167 -17.02 4.75 -10.55
N ILE A 168 -15.78 4.68 -10.06
CA ILE A 168 -15.00 5.86 -9.68
C ILE A 168 -14.72 6.71 -10.93
N ASP A 169 -14.69 8.03 -10.79
CA ASP A 169 -14.37 8.96 -11.89
C ASP A 169 -13.07 8.55 -12.62
N PRO A 170 -13.11 8.36 -13.95
CA PRO A 170 -11.93 8.04 -14.76
C PRO A 170 -10.73 8.98 -14.55
N VAL A 171 -10.95 10.26 -14.26
CA VAL A 171 -9.90 11.23 -13.95
C VAL A 171 -9.17 10.86 -12.66
N LEU A 172 -9.90 10.44 -11.63
CA LEU A 172 -9.34 9.95 -10.37
C LEU A 172 -8.65 8.59 -10.56
N ILE A 173 -9.23 7.68 -11.34
CA ILE A 173 -8.62 6.38 -11.67
C ILE A 173 -7.24 6.55 -12.30
N LYS A 174 -7.05 7.51 -13.20
CA LYS A 174 -5.73 7.79 -13.81
C LYS A 174 -4.66 8.09 -12.75
N ARG A 175 -5.06 8.74 -11.64
CA ARG A 175 -4.19 9.11 -10.51
C ARG A 175 -4.03 8.01 -9.46
N ILE A 176 -4.74 6.89 -9.56
CA ILE A 176 -4.55 5.75 -8.64
C ILE A 176 -3.19 5.09 -8.88
N SER A 177 -2.49 4.76 -7.79
CA SER A 177 -1.24 4.01 -7.79
C SER A 177 -1.17 3.06 -6.60
N GLY A 178 -0.11 2.25 -6.51
CA GLY A 178 0.11 1.36 -5.37
C GLY A 178 0.32 2.06 -4.02
N HIS A 179 0.44 3.39 -4.00
CA HIS A 179 0.46 4.17 -2.75
C HIS A 179 -0.91 4.74 -2.37
N SER A 180 -1.93 4.59 -3.21
CA SER A 180 -3.24 5.23 -3.00
C SER A 180 -3.91 4.86 -1.67
N LEU A 181 -3.90 3.57 -1.29
CA LEU A 181 -4.47 3.11 -0.02
C LEU A 181 -3.67 3.65 1.18
N ARG A 182 -2.34 3.68 1.05
CA ARG A 182 -1.45 4.21 2.08
C ARG A 182 -1.65 5.72 2.28
N ILE A 183 -1.89 6.47 1.20
CA ILE A 183 -2.16 7.92 1.25
C ILE A 183 -3.54 8.17 1.88
N GLY A 184 -4.58 7.48 1.42
CA GLY A 184 -5.94 7.65 1.94
C GLY A 184 -6.03 7.30 3.44
N ALA A 185 -5.46 6.17 3.86
CA ALA A 185 -5.40 5.82 5.28
C ALA A 185 -4.63 6.87 6.12
N ALA A 186 -3.64 7.56 5.56
CA ALA A 186 -2.95 8.66 6.25
C ALA A 186 -3.86 9.88 6.42
N GLN A 187 -4.61 10.22 5.37
CA GLN A 187 -5.58 11.30 5.36
C GLN A 187 -6.69 11.04 6.38
N ASP A 188 -7.23 9.81 6.41
CA ASP A 188 -8.28 9.44 7.36
C ASP A 188 -7.81 9.48 8.82
N LEU A 189 -6.55 9.11 9.08
CA LEU A 189 -5.95 9.27 10.42
C LEU A 189 -5.90 10.74 10.83
N LEU A 190 -5.51 11.63 9.92
CA LEU A 190 -5.51 13.06 10.20
C LEU A 190 -6.91 13.56 10.51
N VAL A 191 -7.90 13.22 9.68
CA VAL A 191 -9.30 13.63 9.86
C VAL A 191 -9.85 13.11 11.20
N SER A 192 -9.42 11.92 11.64
CA SER A 192 -9.75 11.38 12.97
C SER A 192 -9.04 12.07 14.15
N GLY A 193 -8.25 13.13 13.91
CA GLY A 193 -7.53 13.88 14.92
C GLY A 193 -6.22 13.23 15.38
N ALA A 194 -5.67 12.27 14.63
CA ALA A 194 -4.39 11.67 15.00
C ALA A 194 -3.25 12.69 14.87
N SER A 195 -2.38 12.75 15.88
CA SER A 195 -1.24 13.65 15.85
C SER A 195 -0.21 13.26 14.79
N MET A 196 0.57 14.23 14.30
CA MET A 196 1.63 13.99 13.31
C MET A 196 2.60 12.85 13.73
N PRO A 197 3.08 12.78 14.99
CA PRO A 197 3.90 11.64 15.44
C PRO A 197 3.19 10.28 15.32
N MET A 198 1.88 10.21 15.60
CA MET A 198 1.10 8.97 15.45
C MET A 198 0.99 8.56 13.98
N ILE A 199 0.69 9.50 13.08
CA ILE A 199 0.61 9.26 11.64
C ILE A 199 1.95 8.80 11.08
N MET A 200 3.03 9.52 11.42
CA MET A 200 4.41 9.17 11.03
C MET A 200 4.78 7.77 11.52
N SER A 201 4.50 7.47 12.79
CA SER A 201 4.77 6.15 13.38
C SER A 201 3.96 5.05 12.67
N ARG A 202 2.65 5.23 12.49
CA ARG A 202 1.76 4.24 11.88
C ARG A 202 2.12 3.96 10.43
N GLY A 203 2.36 5.00 9.64
CA GLY A 203 2.78 4.85 8.26
C GLY A 203 4.26 4.55 8.08
N ARG A 204 5.12 4.69 9.10
CA ARG A 204 6.57 4.49 8.96
C ARG A 204 7.18 5.51 7.99
N TRP A 205 6.77 6.78 8.11
CA TRP A 205 7.42 7.90 7.43
C TRP A 205 8.48 8.50 8.33
N THR A 206 9.65 8.79 7.77
CA THR A 206 10.75 9.45 8.48
C THR A 206 10.72 10.96 8.32
N LYS A 207 10.18 11.46 7.19
CA LYS A 207 10.11 12.88 6.86
C LYS A 207 8.69 13.40 6.99
N THR A 208 8.50 14.42 7.82
CA THR A 208 7.24 15.16 8.01
C THR A 208 6.69 15.70 6.68
N ASP A 209 7.55 16.24 5.81
CA ASP A 209 7.17 16.80 4.50
C ASP A 209 6.46 15.80 3.59
N THR A 210 6.67 14.49 3.80
CA THR A 210 5.96 13.48 3.02
C THR A 210 4.50 13.39 3.43
N VAL A 211 4.22 13.51 4.73
CA VAL A 211 2.86 13.48 5.26
C VAL A 211 2.16 14.80 4.95
N MET A 212 2.84 15.94 5.11
CA MET A 212 2.28 17.27 4.78
C MET A 212 1.79 17.35 3.32
N ARG A 213 2.54 16.78 2.36
CA ARG A 213 2.09 16.71 0.95
C ARG A 213 0.80 15.91 0.74
N TYR A 214 0.51 14.92 1.59
CA TYR A 214 -0.79 14.24 1.55
C TYR A 214 -1.95 15.14 1.99
N LEU A 215 -1.66 16.17 2.79
CA LEU A 215 -2.64 17.11 3.33
C LEU A 215 -3.00 18.20 2.32
N GLU A 216 -2.01 18.72 1.59
CA GLU A 216 -2.20 19.78 0.58
C GLU A 216 -3.28 19.42 -0.46
N GLN A 217 -3.47 18.13 -0.77
CA GLN A 217 -4.51 17.68 -1.69
C GLN A 217 -5.81 17.23 -1.02
N TYR A 218 -5.81 17.00 0.29
CA TYR A 218 -7.03 16.69 1.03
C TYR A 218 -7.83 17.95 1.32
N GLY A 219 -7.15 19.04 1.74
CA GLY A 219 -7.77 20.34 2.02
C GLY A 219 -8.43 21.04 0.84
N GLY A 220 -8.26 20.54 -0.39
CA GLY A 220 -8.98 21.00 -1.57
C GLY A 220 -10.34 20.34 -1.81
N ARG A 221 -10.82 19.48 -0.89
CA ARG A 221 -12.17 18.88 -0.95
C ARG A 221 -13.18 19.53 0.00
N ASP A 222 -12.74 20.35 0.96
CA ASP A 222 -13.59 20.91 2.02
C ASP A 222 -13.37 22.44 2.24
N LEU A 223 -13.05 23.19 1.20
CA LEU A 223 -13.15 24.66 1.13
C LEU A 223 -13.85 25.06 -0.16
#